data_AF-A0A5H2XZZ0-F1
#
_entry.id   AF-A0A5H2XZZ0-F1
#
_cell.length_a   1.000
_cell.length_b   1.000
_cell.length_c   1.000
_cell.angle_alpha   90.00
_cell.angle_beta   90.00
_cell.angle_gamma   90.00
#
_symmetry.space_group_name_H-M   'P 1'
#
loop_
_entity.id
_entity.type
_entity.pdbx_description
1 polymer ?
#
loop_
_entity_poly.entity_id
_entity_poly.type
_entity_poly.pdbx_seq_one_letter_code
_entity_poly.pdbx_strand_id
1 'polypeptide(L)' 'MQHIVRSIKDKIEQAKKLPAFKAGKKTEIAENALDETVSLLSEMVSRIEILEAQYGEIE' A
#
# COMPACT_ATOMS: atom_id res chain seq x y z
N MET A 1 -3.87 -7.14 5.19
CA MET A 1 -2.49 -6.59 5.19
C MET A 1 -1.45 -7.44 4.47
N GLN A 2 -1.03 -8.62 4.94
CA GLN A 2 0.09 -9.36 4.27
C GLN A 2 -0.15 -9.66 2.78
N HIS A 3 -1.39 -9.99 2.39
CA HIS A 3 -1.75 -10.18 0.99
C HIS A 3 -1.70 -8.88 0.16
N ILE A 4 -2.05 -7.73 0.76
CA ILE A 4 -1.99 -6.40 0.13
C ILE A 4 -0.53 -6.01 -0.11
N VAL A 5 0.32 -6.19 0.90
CA VAL A 5 1.77 -5.92 0.79
C VAL A 5 2.41 -6.79 -0.30
N ARG A 6 2.00 -8.07 -0.41
CA ARG A 6 2.45 -8.95 -1.50
C ARG A 6 1.98 -8.45 -2.87
N SER A 7 0.71 -8.02 -3.00
CA SER A 7 0.17 -7.45 -4.24
C SER A 7 0.94 -6.20 -4.69
N ILE A 8 1.19 -5.25 -3.77
CA ILE A 8 1.97 -4.03 -4.04
C ILE A 8 3.37 -4.39 -4.56
N LYS A 9 4.05 -5.34 -3.89
CA LYS A 9 5.36 -5.84 -4.32
C LYS A 9 5.32 -6.45 -5.72
N ASP A 10 4.32 -7.29 -6.00
CA ASP A 10 4.19 -7.96 -7.30
C ASP A 10 3.96 -6.96 -8.43
N LYS A 11 3.21 -5.88 -8.20
CA LYS A 11 3.03 -4.79 -9.17
C LYS A 11 4.32 -4.05 -9.47
N ILE A 12 5.10 -3.71 -8.44
CA ILE A 12 6.41 -3.06 -8.61
C ILE A 12 7.35 -3.96 -9.41
N GLU A 13 7.38 -5.26 -9.11
CA GLU A 13 8.20 -6.22 -9.86
C GLU A 13 7.73 -6.38 -11.32
N GLN A 14 6.42 -6.31 -11.59
CA GLN A 14 5.90 -6.25 -12.96
C GLN A 14 6.37 -4.99 -13.69
N ALA A 15 6.32 -3.82 -13.05
CA ALA A 15 6.78 -2.57 -13.64
C ALA A 15 8.29 -2.61 -13.99
N LYS A 16 9.12 -3.19 -13.10
CA LYS A 16 10.55 -3.36 -13.34
C LYS A 16 10.86 -4.22 -14.56
N LYS A 17 10.05 -5.26 -14.81
CA LYS A 17 10.20 -6.17 -15.95
C LYS A 17 9.81 -5.55 -17.29
N LEU A 18 9.08 -4.42 -17.30
CA LEU A 18 8.70 -3.77 -18.54
C LEU A 18 9.93 -3.16 -19.26
N PRO A 19 9.95 -3.14 -20.60
CA PRO A 19 10.98 -2.42 -21.35
C PRO A 19 11.00 -0.92 -21.07
N ALA A 20 12.16 -0.26 -21.24
CA ALA A 20 12.32 1.18 -20.98
C ALA A 20 11.40 2.07 -21.83
N PHE A 21 11.14 1.70 -23.09
CA PHE A 21 10.25 2.47 -23.97
C PHE A 21 8.78 2.46 -23.52
N LYS A 22 8.40 1.60 -22.56
CA LYS A 22 7.08 1.59 -21.92
C LYS A 22 7.05 2.42 -20.62
N ALA A 23 7.83 3.50 -20.57
CA ALA A 23 7.96 4.35 -19.37
C ALA A 23 6.60 4.80 -18.81
N GLY A 24 5.66 5.23 -19.66
CA GLY A 24 4.31 5.62 -19.22
C GLY A 24 3.58 4.51 -18.47
N LYS A 25 3.65 3.26 -18.97
CA LYS A 25 3.01 2.12 -18.30
C LYS A 25 3.71 1.75 -16.99
N LYS A 26 5.04 1.95 -16.89
CA LYS A 26 5.77 1.77 -15.64
C LYS A 26 5.31 2.76 -14.58
N THR A 27 5.17 4.03 -14.96
CA THR A 27 4.68 5.09 -14.06
C THR A 27 3.27 4.79 -13.57
N GLU A 28 2.35 4.44 -14.46
CA GLU A 28 0.97 4.09 -14.10
C GLU A 28 0.91 2.92 -13.09
N ILE A 29 1.73 1.89 -13.26
CA ILE A 29 1.78 0.76 -12.31
C ILE A 29 2.35 1.21 -10.96
N ALA A 30 3.37 2.08 -10.96
CA ALA A 30 3.96 2.60 -9.74
C ALA A 30 3.00 3.51 -8.97
N GLU A 31 2.25 4.38 -9.65
CA GLU A 31 1.21 5.23 -9.07
C GLU A 31 0.10 4.37 -8.44
N ASN A 32 -0.40 3.37 -9.15
CA ASN A 32 -1.38 2.43 -8.60
C ASN A 32 -0.88 1.69 -7.35
N ALA A 33 0.41 1.32 -7.31
CA ALA A 33 1.00 0.66 -6.15
C ALA A 33 1.16 1.63 -4.95
N LEU A 34 1.41 2.92 -5.23
CA LEU A 34 1.47 3.97 -4.22
C LEU A 34 0.09 4.22 -3.60
N ASP A 35 -0.96 4.32 -4.41
CA ASP A 35 -2.34 4.53 -3.94
C ASP A 35 -2.80 3.39 -3.00
N GLU A 36 -2.47 2.14 -3.34
CA GLU A 36 -2.74 0.99 -2.47
C GLU A 36 -1.95 1.04 -1.16
N THR A 37 -0.71 1.54 -1.21
CA THR A 37 0.13 1.70 -0.02
C THR A 37 -0.46 2.76 0.90
N VAL A 38 -0.88 3.91 0.36
CA VAL A 38 -1.52 4.99 1.14
C VAL A 38 -2.80 4.49 1.77
N SER A 39 -3.64 3.78 1.02
CA SER A 39 -4.89 3.19 1.53
C SER A 39 -4.64 2.25 2.70
N LEU A 40 -3.58 1.42 2.62
CA LEU A 40 -3.19 0.51 3.70
C LEU A 40 -2.74 1.25 4.95
N LEU A 41 -1.96 2.33 4.80
CA LEU A 41 -1.53 3.17 5.91
C LEU A 41 -2.72 3.82 6.61
N SER A 42 -3.70 4.32 5.85
CA SER A 42 -4.93 4.87 6.41
C SER A 42 -5.73 3.82 7.19
N GLU A 43 -5.84 2.59 6.70
CA GLU A 43 -6.47 1.48 7.43
C GLU A 43 -5.75 1.21 8.76
N MET A 44 -4.41 1.20 8.75
CA MET A 44 -3.61 0.98 9.95
C MET A 44 -3.80 2.09 10.99
N VAL A 45 -3.82 3.36 10.56
CA VAL A 45 -4.09 4.51 11.44
C VAL A 45 -5.46 4.37 12.09
N SER A 46 -6.51 4.13 11.29
CA SER A 46 -7.87 3.97 11.83
C SER A 46 -7.97 2.83 12.84
N ARG A 47 -7.25 1.72 12.62
CA ARG A 47 -7.21 0.61 13.59
C ARG A 47 -6.50 0.97 14.89
N ILE A 48 -5.44 1.78 14.82
CA ILE A 48 -4.76 2.29 16.03
C ILE A 48 -5.74 3.17 16.83
N GLU A 49 -6.41 4.12 16.17
CA GLU A 49 -7.40 5.00 16.81
C GLU A 49 -8.52 4.21 17.49
N ILE A 50 -9.03 3.15 16.85
CA ILE A 50 -10.04 2.25 17.44
C ILE A 50 -9.50 1.54 18.69
N LEU A 51 -8.27 1.04 18.64
CA LEU A 51 -7.66 0.35 19.78
C LEU A 51 -7.40 1.32 20.93
N GLU A 52 -6.93 2.53 20.65
CA GLU A 52 -6.75 3.59 21.65
C GLU A 52 -8.09 3.98 22.29
N ALA A 53 -9.17 4.08 21.51
CA ALA A 53 -10.51 4.35 22.05
C ALA A 53 -11.07 3.19 22.89
N GLN A 54 -10.71 1.94 22.59
CA GLN A 54 -11.21 0.76 23.30
C GLN A 54 -10.42 0.43 24.58
N TYR A 55 -9.12 0.72 24.60
CA TYR A 55 -8.20 0.29 25.67
C TYR A 55 -7.47 1.45 26.35
N GLY A 56 -7.66 2.69 25.90
CA GLY A 56 -7.01 3.89 26.44
C GLY A 56 -7.52 4.38 27.79
N GLU A 57 -8.57 3.76 28.35
CA GLU A 57 -9.08 4.06 29.71
C GLU A 57 -8.63 3.03 30.77
N ILE A 58 -7.54 2.30 30.55
CA ILE A 58 -6.95 1.45 31.59
C ILE A 58 -5.74 2.20 32.18
N GLU A 59 -6.02 3.15 33.07
CA GLU A 59 -5.10 3.57 34.15
C GLU A 59 -5.37 2.75 35.43
#